data_AF-A0A3P6C9D1-F1
#
_entry.id   AF-A0A3P6C9D1-F1
#
_cell.length_a   1.000
_cell.length_b   1.000
_cell.length_c   1.000
_cell.angle_alpha   90.00
_cell.angle_beta   90.00
_cell.angle_gamma   90.00
#
_symmetry.space_group_name_H-M   'P 1'
#
loop_
_entity.id
_entity.type
_entity.pdbx_description
1 polymer ?
#
loop_
_entity_poly.entity_id
_entity_poly.type
_entity_poly.pdbx_seq_one_letter_code
_entity_poly.pdbx_strand_id
1 'polypeptide(L)'
;MAVVVLAVILLSMVGHSSGTWCVCREGLSEAMLQKTLDYACGAGADCGHIHLNGPCFNPNTVKSHCSYAVNSFFQKKRQSQGTCDFAGTATVSASDPSYTSCAFPASASGSGTMTPVTTTPSTRVPTTTNTRPYTVTPSTGGGLGIPAGEILDLWRGVEAVCFDVDSTVCVDEGIDELAEFCGAGKAVAEWTARAMGGSVPFEEALAARLSLFKPSLSKVDEYLQKTPPRLSPGIEELVKKLRANKIDVYLISGGFRQMINPVASVLGIPRENIFANNLLFGNSGEFVGFDEKEPTSRSGGKAKAVQHIRKGRSYKTMAMIGDGATDLEARRPGGADLFICYAGVQLREAVAAQADWLIFNFEPLINSLD
;
A
#
# COMPACT_ATOMS: atom_id res chain seq x y z
N MET A 1 61.60 39.42 -11.21
CA MET A 1 60.60 39.33 -10.12
C MET A 1 59.14 39.32 -10.59
N ALA A 2 58.79 39.78 -11.80
CA ALA A 2 57.39 39.79 -12.26
C ALA A 2 56.93 38.51 -13.01
N VAL A 3 57.83 37.72 -13.58
CA VAL A 3 57.47 36.56 -14.43
C VAL A 3 57.20 35.28 -13.63
N VAL A 4 57.83 35.14 -12.45
CA VAL A 4 57.61 33.96 -11.57
C VAL A 4 56.26 34.04 -10.84
N VAL A 5 55.74 35.25 -10.60
CA VAL A 5 54.44 35.46 -9.96
C VAL A 5 53.28 35.11 -10.91
N LEU A 6 53.47 35.23 -12.23
CA LEU A 6 52.44 34.90 -13.22
C LEU A 6 52.28 33.37 -13.43
N ALA A 7 53.33 32.58 -13.20
CA ALA A 7 53.28 31.13 -13.29
C ALA A 7 52.64 30.46 -12.06
N VAL A 8 52.67 31.11 -10.89
CA VAL A 8 52.03 30.60 -9.66
C VAL A 8 50.53 30.93 -9.61
N ILE A 9 50.07 31.94 -10.35
CA ILE A 9 48.64 32.31 -10.44
C ILE A 9 47.87 31.47 -11.50
N LEU A 10 48.57 30.80 -12.43
CA LEU A 10 47.97 29.91 -13.42
C LEU A 10 47.81 28.44 -12.97
N LEU A 11 48.21 28.11 -11.73
CA LEU A 11 48.05 26.77 -11.14
C LEU A 11 46.91 26.65 -10.11
N SER A 12 46.15 27.71 -9.87
CA SER A 12 45.05 27.72 -8.88
C SER A 12 43.64 27.60 -9.48
N MET A 13 43.50 27.24 -10.76
CA MET A 13 42.21 26.99 -11.42
C MET A 13 42.11 25.64 -12.14
N VAL A 14 42.68 24.58 -11.56
CA VAL A 14 42.03 23.27 -11.71
C VAL A 14 40.92 23.23 -10.68
N GLY A 15 39.82 23.91 -10.99
CA GLY A 15 38.56 23.76 -10.28
C GLY A 15 38.12 22.31 -10.45
N HIS A 16 38.54 21.45 -9.52
CA HIS A 16 37.88 20.18 -9.32
C HIS A 16 36.45 20.56 -8.96
N SER A 17 35.51 20.28 -9.87
CA SER A 17 34.09 20.33 -9.53
C SER A 17 33.85 19.21 -8.52
N SER A 18 34.10 19.48 -7.24
CA SER A 18 33.96 18.52 -6.15
C SER A 18 32.48 18.29 -5.88
N GLY A 19 31.85 17.46 -6.73
CA GLY A 19 30.52 16.95 -6.46
C GLY A 19 30.52 16.10 -5.19
N THR A 20 29.44 16.20 -4.43
CA THR A 20 29.22 15.34 -3.27
C THR A 20 27.95 14.56 -3.53
N TRP A 21 28.06 13.23 -3.51
CA TRP A 21 26.96 12.31 -3.78
C TRP A 21 26.59 11.52 -2.52
N CYS A 22 25.39 10.95 -2.52
CA CYS A 22 24.98 9.99 -1.51
C CYS A 22 24.87 8.60 -2.13
N VAL A 23 25.47 7.58 -1.52
CA VAL A 23 25.41 6.19 -2.02
C VAL A 23 25.05 5.23 -0.89
N CYS A 24 24.33 4.15 -1.21
CA CYS A 24 24.02 3.12 -0.24
C CYS A 24 25.27 2.24 0.02
N ARG A 25 25.47 1.86 1.28
CA ARG A 25 26.66 1.08 1.70
C ARG A 25 26.62 -0.36 1.16
N GLU A 26 27.81 -0.91 0.98
CA GLU A 26 28.01 -2.33 0.65
C GLU A 26 27.74 -3.24 1.87
N GLY A 27 27.44 -4.51 1.61
CA GLY A 27 27.33 -5.54 2.66
C GLY A 27 26.06 -5.48 3.53
N LEU A 28 25.09 -4.64 3.16
CA LEU A 28 23.76 -4.59 3.77
C LEU A 28 22.82 -5.61 3.13
N SER A 29 21.84 -6.09 3.89
CA SER A 29 20.79 -6.97 3.33
C SER A 29 19.94 -6.20 2.32
N GLU A 30 19.46 -6.89 1.29
CA GLU A 30 18.56 -6.28 0.29
C GLU A 30 17.33 -5.68 0.95
N ALA A 31 16.81 -6.27 2.03
CA ALA A 31 15.69 -5.73 2.79
C ALA A 31 16.00 -4.36 3.45
N MET A 32 17.24 -4.14 3.92
CA MET A 32 17.64 -2.84 4.46
C MET A 32 17.80 -1.80 3.36
N LEU A 33 18.43 -2.19 2.24
CA LEU A 33 18.61 -1.33 1.08
C LEU A 33 17.26 -0.97 0.43
N GLN A 34 16.32 -1.91 0.39
CA GLN A 34 14.98 -1.70 -0.13
C GLN A 34 14.23 -0.70 0.75
N LYS A 35 14.25 -0.85 2.08
CA LYS A 35 13.66 0.14 3.00
C LYS A 35 14.22 1.55 2.80
N THR A 36 15.53 1.65 2.58
CA THR A 36 16.21 2.93 2.32
C THR A 36 15.80 3.52 0.97
N LEU A 37 15.72 2.69 -0.07
CA LEU A 37 15.23 3.04 -1.39
C LEU A 37 13.78 3.54 -1.32
N ASP A 38 12.88 2.78 -0.69
CA ASP A 38 11.46 3.10 -0.54
C ASP A 38 11.27 4.44 0.18
N TYR A 39 12.00 4.64 1.30
CA TYR A 39 11.97 5.92 2.02
C TYR A 39 12.46 7.08 1.15
N ALA A 40 13.57 6.92 0.42
CA ALA A 40 14.08 7.98 -0.44
C ALA A 40 13.05 8.37 -1.52
N CYS A 41 12.42 7.39 -2.18
CA CYS A 41 11.39 7.62 -3.19
C CYS A 41 10.13 8.27 -2.60
N GLY A 42 9.62 7.74 -1.48
CA GLY A 42 8.46 8.28 -0.79
C GLY A 42 8.68 9.68 -0.21
N ALA A 43 9.91 10.02 0.18
CA ALA A 43 10.29 11.32 0.72
C ALA A 43 10.70 12.35 -0.36
N GLY A 44 10.44 12.05 -1.64
CA GLY A 44 10.52 12.99 -2.74
C GLY A 44 11.76 12.89 -3.62
N ALA A 45 12.54 11.79 -3.56
CA ALA A 45 13.54 11.49 -4.59
C ALA A 45 12.91 11.36 -5.98
N ASP A 46 13.69 11.60 -7.04
CA ASP A 46 13.28 11.29 -8.41
C ASP A 46 13.61 9.83 -8.74
N CYS A 47 12.70 8.91 -8.42
CA CYS A 47 12.90 7.49 -8.68
C CYS A 47 12.45 7.05 -10.08
N GLY A 48 11.96 7.95 -10.93
CA GLY A 48 11.55 7.59 -12.29
C GLY A 48 12.69 7.00 -13.13
N HIS A 49 13.94 7.40 -12.84
CA HIS A 49 15.12 6.95 -13.58
C HIS A 49 15.53 5.50 -13.28
N ILE A 50 15.11 4.95 -12.15
CA ILE A 50 15.39 3.57 -11.74
C ILE A 50 14.22 2.62 -12.00
N HIS A 51 13.12 3.11 -12.56
CA HIS A 51 12.00 2.26 -12.99
C HIS A 51 12.37 1.47 -14.25
N LEU A 52 11.57 0.45 -14.59
CA LEU A 52 11.77 -0.36 -15.80
C LEU A 52 11.91 0.54 -17.05
N ASN A 53 12.95 0.30 -17.85
CA ASN A 53 13.39 1.13 -19.00
C ASN A 53 13.98 2.51 -18.66
N GLY A 54 14.14 2.84 -17.38
CA GLY A 54 14.84 4.03 -16.94
C GLY A 54 16.36 3.94 -17.15
N PRO A 55 17.05 5.09 -17.34
CA PRO A 55 18.50 5.14 -17.57
C PRO A 55 19.33 4.47 -16.46
N CYS A 56 18.82 4.49 -15.24
CA CYS A 56 19.44 3.96 -14.03
C CYS A 56 18.84 2.63 -13.56
N PHE A 57 18.01 1.98 -14.38
CA PHE A 57 17.45 0.67 -14.05
C PHE A 57 18.53 -0.43 -14.03
N ASN A 58 19.51 -0.36 -14.93
CA ASN A 58 20.56 -1.37 -15.03
C ASN A 58 21.86 -0.88 -14.40
N PRO A 59 22.50 -1.66 -13.51
CA PRO A 59 22.17 -3.05 -13.17
C PRO A 59 20.93 -3.13 -12.25
N ASN A 60 20.05 -4.09 -12.55
CA ASN A 60 18.80 -4.32 -11.82
C ASN A 60 19.07 -4.97 -10.46
N THR A 61 19.57 -4.15 -9.53
CA THR A 61 19.83 -4.55 -8.15
C THR A 61 19.29 -3.48 -7.21
N VAL A 62 18.77 -3.91 -6.06
CA VAL A 62 18.25 -3.01 -5.01
C VAL A 62 19.31 -1.98 -4.62
N LYS A 63 20.58 -2.39 -4.55
CA LYS A 63 21.71 -1.55 -4.17
C LYS A 63 21.95 -0.41 -5.18
N SER A 64 21.88 -0.69 -6.48
CA SER A 64 22.05 0.32 -7.52
C SER A 64 20.89 1.31 -7.57
N HIS A 65 19.67 0.81 -7.42
CA HIS A 65 18.47 1.65 -7.33
C HIS A 65 18.48 2.52 -6.07
N CYS A 66 18.82 1.92 -4.92
CA CYS A 66 18.99 2.60 -3.63
C CYS A 66 19.97 3.76 -3.75
N SER A 67 21.18 3.53 -4.27
CA SER A 67 22.19 4.58 -4.42
C SER A 67 21.69 5.77 -5.25
N TYR A 68 20.96 5.51 -6.34
CA TYR A 68 20.41 6.61 -7.15
C TYR A 68 19.32 7.38 -6.40
N ALA A 69 18.41 6.68 -5.73
CA ALA A 69 17.32 7.30 -4.98
C ALA A 69 17.82 8.15 -3.81
N VAL A 70 18.74 7.63 -2.99
CA VAL A 70 19.31 8.39 -1.86
C VAL A 70 20.12 9.58 -2.35
N ASN A 71 20.82 9.47 -3.49
CA ASN A 71 21.49 10.61 -4.10
C ASN A 71 20.48 11.68 -4.54
N SER A 72 19.43 11.29 -5.26
CA SER A 72 18.39 12.21 -5.72
C SER A 72 17.70 12.94 -4.56
N PHE A 73 17.40 12.22 -3.47
CA PHE A 73 16.91 12.81 -2.22
C PHE A 73 17.92 13.81 -1.61
N PHE A 74 19.18 13.39 -1.46
CA PHE A 74 20.25 14.20 -0.88
C PHE A 74 20.46 15.51 -1.64
N GLN A 75 20.44 15.47 -2.97
CA GLN A 75 20.52 16.67 -3.80
C GLN A 75 19.30 17.58 -3.62
N LYS A 76 18.08 17.02 -3.62
CA LYS A 76 16.85 17.80 -3.40
C LYS A 76 16.78 18.46 -2.02
N LYS A 77 17.41 17.87 -1.00
CA LYS A 77 17.55 18.46 0.34
C LYS A 77 18.75 19.41 0.47
N ARG A 78 19.32 19.86 -0.66
CA ARG A 78 20.47 20.80 -0.72
C ARG A 78 21.67 20.32 0.09
N GLN A 79 21.91 19.01 0.11
CA GLN A 79 23.06 18.39 0.76
C GLN A 79 23.13 18.68 2.28
N SER A 80 21.98 18.90 2.93
CA SER A 80 21.90 19.22 4.36
C SER A 80 22.53 18.11 5.21
N GLN A 81 23.19 18.50 6.31
CA GLN A 81 23.82 17.55 7.23
C GLN A 81 22.81 16.50 7.74
N GLY A 82 23.19 15.23 7.72
CA GLY A 82 22.36 14.09 8.14
C GLY A 82 21.39 13.54 7.08
N THR A 83 21.21 14.22 5.94
CA THR A 83 20.28 13.76 4.89
C THR A 83 20.79 12.60 4.04
N CYS A 84 22.04 12.17 4.25
CA CYS A 84 22.67 10.99 3.62
C CYS A 84 23.04 9.90 4.65
N ASP A 85 22.32 9.83 5.77
CA ASP A 85 22.55 8.78 6.77
C ASP A 85 21.60 7.59 6.59
N PHE A 86 20.30 7.85 6.41
CA PHE A 86 19.25 6.83 6.24
C PHE A 86 19.35 5.69 7.26
N ALA A 87 19.46 6.03 8.56
CA ALA A 87 19.68 5.09 9.65
C ALA A 87 20.97 4.25 9.46
N GLY A 88 22.05 4.92 9.04
CA GLY A 88 23.37 4.34 8.80
C GLY A 88 23.50 3.47 7.53
N THR A 89 22.50 3.44 6.65
CA THR A 89 22.50 2.61 5.43
C THR A 89 23.12 3.31 4.22
N ALA A 90 23.26 4.62 4.26
CA ALA A 90 23.90 5.41 3.22
C ALA A 90 25.16 6.12 3.74
N THR A 91 25.96 6.64 2.81
CA THR A 91 27.13 7.45 3.12
C THR A 91 27.41 8.45 2.03
N VAL A 92 28.01 9.57 2.42
CA VAL A 92 28.48 10.59 1.49
C VAL A 92 29.71 10.05 0.74
N SER A 93 29.75 10.30 -0.56
CA SER A 93 30.85 9.97 -1.47
C SER A 93 31.32 11.23 -2.20
N ALA A 94 32.64 11.43 -2.26
CA ALA A 94 33.26 12.45 -3.11
C ALA A 94 33.57 11.94 -4.54
N SER A 95 33.33 10.66 -4.79
CA SER A 95 33.50 10.03 -6.10
C SER A 95 32.17 9.97 -6.82
N ASP A 96 32.14 10.42 -8.08
CA ASP A 96 30.96 10.36 -8.96
C ASP A 96 30.57 8.89 -9.22
N PRO A 97 29.38 8.44 -8.78
CA PRO A 97 28.90 7.09 -9.00
C PRO A 97 28.24 6.88 -10.39
N SER A 98 28.24 7.89 -11.26
CA SER A 98 27.67 7.82 -12.62
C SER A 98 28.37 6.80 -13.51
N TYR A 99 27.63 6.23 -14.46
CA TYR A 99 28.13 5.31 -15.47
C TYR A 99 27.37 5.51 -16.80
N THR A 100 27.79 4.82 -17.87
CA THR A 100 27.42 5.12 -19.26
C THR A 100 25.92 5.33 -19.54
N SER A 101 25.04 4.61 -18.85
CA SER A 101 23.59 4.75 -19.02
C SER A 101 22.90 5.58 -17.95
N CYS A 102 23.57 5.87 -16.82
CA CYS A 102 22.99 6.51 -15.64
C CYS A 102 23.87 7.65 -15.11
N ALA A 103 23.38 8.88 -15.25
CA ALA A 103 24.01 10.06 -14.67
C ALA A 103 23.40 10.37 -13.29
N PHE A 104 24.23 10.39 -12.25
CA PHE A 104 23.82 10.78 -10.91
C PHE A 104 23.85 12.30 -10.77
N PRO A 105 22.74 12.95 -10.36
CA PRO A 105 22.73 14.39 -10.21
C PRO A 105 23.74 14.85 -9.14
N ALA A 106 24.52 15.88 -9.46
CA ALA A 106 25.45 16.53 -8.53
C ALA A 106 24.86 17.80 -7.88
N SER A 107 23.64 18.18 -8.26
CA SER A 107 22.88 19.31 -7.73
C SER A 107 21.38 19.10 -7.95
N ALA A 108 20.53 19.87 -7.26
CA ALA A 108 19.08 19.83 -7.45
C ALA A 108 18.69 20.40 -8.82
N SER A 109 18.42 19.54 -9.80
CA SER A 109 17.92 19.95 -11.13
C SER A 109 16.46 19.54 -11.31
N GLY A 110 15.63 20.47 -11.81
CA GLY A 110 14.22 20.25 -12.14
C GLY A 110 14.03 19.58 -13.49
N SER A 111 12.93 18.84 -13.61
CA SER A 111 12.36 18.14 -14.79
C SER A 111 12.86 18.59 -16.17
N GLY A 112 13.24 17.62 -17.02
CA GLY A 112 13.35 17.85 -18.46
C GLY A 112 13.97 16.73 -19.33
N THR A 113 13.10 16.11 -20.14
CA THR A 113 13.30 15.66 -21.54
C THR A 113 14.01 14.32 -21.85
N MET A 114 13.25 13.40 -22.44
CA MET A 114 13.69 12.16 -23.08
C MET A 114 14.30 12.41 -24.46
N THR A 115 15.38 11.69 -24.78
CA THR A 115 15.80 11.41 -26.18
C THR A 115 15.89 9.89 -26.37
N PRO A 116 15.41 9.30 -27.50
CA PRO A 116 15.32 7.85 -27.66
C PRO A 116 16.60 7.26 -28.26
N VAL A 117 17.01 6.08 -27.78
CA VAL A 117 18.02 5.24 -28.44
C VAL A 117 17.44 3.84 -28.73
N THR A 118 17.57 3.47 -29.99
CA THR A 118 17.11 2.25 -30.68
C THR A 118 17.80 0.97 -30.20
N THR A 119 17.05 -0.13 -30.01
CA THR A 119 17.61 -1.49 -29.89
C THR A 119 16.89 -2.49 -30.79
N THR A 120 17.69 -3.26 -31.53
CA THR A 120 17.34 -4.37 -32.44
C THR A 120 17.22 -5.69 -31.65
N PRO A 121 16.40 -6.69 -32.09
CA PRO A 121 16.12 -7.90 -31.31
C PRO A 121 17.02 -9.09 -31.70
N SER A 122 17.35 -9.93 -30.72
CA SER A 122 17.94 -11.26 -30.96
C SER A 122 17.17 -12.35 -30.22
N THR A 123 16.69 -13.30 -31.00
CA THR A 123 15.94 -14.51 -30.70
C THR A 123 16.82 -15.64 -30.17
N ARG A 124 16.36 -16.39 -29.15
CA ARG A 124 16.48 -17.87 -29.14
C ARG A 124 15.60 -18.55 -28.08
N VAL A 125 14.80 -19.51 -28.56
CA VAL A 125 14.14 -20.61 -27.80
C VAL A 125 14.98 -21.88 -28.01
N PRO A 126 15.03 -22.82 -27.04
CA PRO A 126 14.42 -24.13 -27.33
C PRO A 126 13.63 -24.75 -26.16
N THR A 127 12.56 -25.44 -26.58
CA THR A 127 11.63 -26.32 -25.88
C THR A 127 12.26 -27.62 -25.38
N THR A 128 11.76 -28.23 -24.28
CA THR A 128 11.34 -29.66 -24.22
C THR A 128 10.66 -30.03 -22.90
N THR A 129 9.62 -30.85 -23.05
CA THR A 129 8.67 -31.52 -22.12
C THR A 129 9.26 -32.63 -21.24
N ASN A 130 8.81 -32.78 -19.97
CA ASN A 130 8.03 -33.96 -19.47
C ASN A 130 7.72 -33.98 -17.95
N THR A 131 6.43 -34.25 -17.63
CA THR A 131 5.83 -35.04 -16.51
C THR A 131 6.28 -34.93 -15.03
N ARG A 132 5.37 -34.35 -14.20
CA ARG A 132 4.90 -34.56 -12.78
C ARG A 132 5.73 -35.45 -11.80
N PRO A 133 5.76 -35.16 -10.46
CA PRO A 133 4.58 -34.78 -9.64
C PRO A 133 4.76 -33.62 -8.63
N TYR A 134 3.61 -33.18 -8.13
CA TYR A 134 3.30 -32.00 -7.32
C TYR A 134 4.15 -31.77 -6.07
N THR A 135 4.66 -30.55 -5.92
CA THR A 135 4.99 -29.91 -4.63
C THR A 135 4.75 -28.41 -4.81
N VAL A 136 3.73 -27.87 -4.14
CA VAL A 136 3.36 -26.45 -4.21
C VAL A 136 4.45 -25.65 -3.50
N THR A 137 5.19 -24.85 -4.27
CA THR A 137 6.11 -23.83 -3.77
C THR A 137 5.58 -22.49 -4.30
N PRO A 138 5.45 -21.43 -3.49
CA PRO A 138 4.94 -20.15 -3.98
C PRO A 138 5.97 -19.54 -4.94
N SER A 139 5.58 -19.37 -6.20
CA SER A 139 6.39 -18.69 -7.21
C SER A 139 6.30 -17.18 -7.00
N THR A 140 7.37 -16.58 -6.50
CA THR A 140 7.67 -15.16 -6.59
C THR A 140 8.07 -14.83 -8.04
N GLY A 141 7.24 -14.05 -8.74
CA GLY A 141 7.60 -13.50 -10.06
C GLY A 141 6.41 -13.36 -11.00
N GLY A 142 5.63 -12.31 -10.84
CA GLY A 142 4.61 -11.87 -11.79
C GLY A 142 4.58 -10.35 -11.84
N GLY A 143 4.67 -9.78 -13.04
CA GLY A 143 4.72 -8.33 -13.26
C GLY A 143 3.50 -7.60 -12.70
N LEU A 144 3.71 -6.32 -12.37
CA LEU A 144 2.66 -5.41 -11.87
C LEU A 144 1.35 -5.57 -12.64
N GLY A 145 0.32 -6.06 -11.94
CA GLY A 145 -1.09 -5.95 -12.33
C GLY A 145 -1.69 -7.14 -13.09
N ILE A 146 -0.90 -8.07 -13.62
CA ILE A 146 -1.43 -9.25 -14.33
C ILE A 146 -1.28 -10.47 -13.43
N PRO A 147 -2.40 -11.03 -12.90
CA PRO A 147 -2.35 -12.23 -12.08
C PRO A 147 -1.91 -13.43 -12.91
N ALA A 148 -1.23 -14.39 -12.27
CA ALA A 148 -0.96 -15.68 -12.90
C ALA A 148 -2.27 -16.37 -13.32
N GLY A 149 -2.22 -17.24 -14.34
CA GLY A 149 -3.42 -17.93 -14.84
C GLY A 149 -4.20 -18.66 -13.74
N GLU A 150 -3.50 -19.30 -12.80
CA GLU A 150 -4.11 -19.98 -11.65
C GLU A 150 -4.90 -19.03 -10.73
N ILE A 151 -4.42 -17.79 -10.57
CA ILE A 151 -5.09 -16.77 -9.77
C ILE A 151 -6.35 -16.27 -10.47
N LEU A 152 -6.32 -16.12 -11.80
CA LEU A 152 -7.52 -15.79 -12.59
C LEU A 152 -8.56 -16.90 -12.51
N ASP A 153 -8.14 -18.15 -12.60
CA ASP A 153 -9.05 -19.30 -12.51
C ASP A 153 -9.66 -19.39 -11.11
N LEU A 154 -8.88 -19.12 -10.07
CA LEU A 154 -9.40 -19.05 -8.70
C LEU A 154 -10.40 -17.91 -8.54
N TRP A 155 -10.09 -16.71 -9.03
CA TRP A 155 -10.99 -15.55 -9.00
C TRP A 155 -12.31 -15.82 -9.72
N ARG A 156 -12.29 -16.43 -10.91
CA ARG A 156 -13.49 -16.81 -11.65
C ARG A 156 -14.33 -17.87 -10.94
N GLY A 157 -13.71 -18.68 -10.10
CA GLY A 157 -14.33 -19.77 -9.37
C GLY A 157 -14.71 -19.45 -7.93
N VAL A 158 -14.61 -18.20 -7.46
CA VAL A 158 -14.98 -17.85 -6.07
C VAL A 158 -16.49 -17.97 -5.86
N GLU A 159 -16.88 -18.54 -4.72
CA GLU A 159 -18.28 -18.63 -4.32
C GLU A 159 -18.70 -17.42 -3.46
N ALA A 160 -17.74 -16.77 -2.79
CA ALA A 160 -17.97 -15.54 -2.04
C ALA A 160 -16.76 -14.59 -2.06
N VAL A 161 -17.06 -13.28 -1.97
CA VAL A 161 -16.07 -12.21 -1.87
C VAL A 161 -16.34 -11.36 -0.64
N CYS A 162 -15.32 -11.22 0.20
CA CYS A 162 -15.32 -10.34 1.34
C CYS A 162 -14.53 -9.08 1.00
N PHE A 163 -15.12 -7.91 1.24
CA PHE A 163 -14.47 -6.62 1.04
C PHE A 163 -14.21 -5.95 2.39
N ASP A 164 -13.03 -5.35 2.52
CA ASP A 164 -12.85 -4.25 3.45
C ASP A 164 -13.71 -3.05 3.05
N VAL A 165 -14.02 -2.19 4.01
CA VAL A 165 -14.79 -0.97 3.77
C VAL A 165 -13.89 0.25 3.64
N ASP A 166 -13.19 0.60 4.71
CA ASP A 166 -12.36 1.80 4.76
C ASP A 166 -11.18 1.65 3.78
N SER A 167 -10.84 2.70 3.04
CA SER A 167 -9.80 2.70 1.99
C SER A 167 -9.93 1.63 0.89
N THR A 168 -11.07 0.93 0.80
CA THR A 168 -11.34 -0.13 -0.18
C THR A 168 -12.67 0.05 -0.90
N VAL A 169 -13.80 -0.25 -0.25
CA VAL A 169 -15.14 0.02 -0.81
C VAL A 169 -15.43 1.51 -0.78
N CYS A 170 -14.99 2.19 0.28
CA CYS A 170 -15.04 3.63 0.43
C CYS A 170 -13.65 4.24 0.26
N VAL A 171 -13.59 5.50 -0.19
CA VAL A 171 -12.33 6.24 -0.35
C VAL A 171 -11.85 6.89 0.96
N ASP A 172 -12.61 6.75 2.02
CA ASP A 172 -12.41 7.40 3.30
C ASP A 172 -12.35 6.42 4.47
N GLU A 173 -11.94 6.95 5.63
CA GLU A 173 -11.77 6.24 6.89
C GLU A 173 -12.90 6.63 7.83
N GLY A 174 -13.91 5.76 8.00
CA GLY A 174 -15.19 6.14 8.59
C GLY A 174 -15.12 6.67 10.04
N ILE A 175 -14.16 6.19 10.83
CA ILE A 175 -13.95 6.68 12.21
C ILE A 175 -13.33 8.08 12.24
N ASP A 176 -12.38 8.35 11.34
CA ASP A 176 -11.66 9.61 11.30
C ASP A 176 -12.58 10.74 10.80
N GLU A 177 -13.42 10.45 9.80
CA GLU A 177 -14.43 11.38 9.29
C GLU A 177 -15.51 11.68 10.35
N LEU A 178 -15.98 10.66 11.08
CA LEU A 178 -16.93 10.87 12.17
C LEU A 178 -16.30 11.68 13.32
N ALA A 179 -15.04 11.44 13.63
CA ALA A 179 -14.30 12.20 14.64
C ALA A 179 -14.13 13.67 14.23
N GLU A 180 -13.76 13.94 12.98
CA GLU A 180 -13.67 15.30 12.43
C GLU A 180 -15.02 16.02 12.50
N PHE A 181 -16.10 15.34 12.12
CA PHE A 181 -17.46 15.89 12.26
C PHE A 181 -17.85 16.20 13.71
N CYS A 182 -17.36 15.41 14.66
CA CYS A 182 -17.53 15.66 16.10
C CYS A 182 -16.58 16.72 16.66
N GLY A 183 -15.71 17.33 15.83
CA GLY A 183 -14.74 18.34 16.25
C GLY A 183 -13.50 17.77 16.94
N ALA A 184 -13.22 16.47 16.77
CA ALA A 184 -12.15 15.75 17.45
C ALA A 184 -11.14 15.09 16.49
N GLY A 185 -11.22 15.35 15.18
CA GLY A 185 -10.38 14.67 14.18
C GLY A 185 -8.88 14.84 14.42
N LYS A 186 -8.43 16.05 14.81
CA LYS A 186 -7.03 16.28 15.21
C LYS A 186 -6.58 15.39 16.37
N ALA A 187 -7.38 15.26 17.43
CA ALA A 187 -7.04 14.45 18.59
C ALA A 187 -6.99 12.96 18.24
N VAL A 188 -7.92 12.49 17.40
CA VAL A 188 -7.95 11.11 16.91
C VAL A 188 -6.75 10.82 16.01
N ALA A 189 -6.41 11.71 15.07
CA ALA A 189 -5.25 11.56 14.19
C ALA A 189 -3.92 11.50 14.99
N GLU A 190 -3.73 12.38 15.97
CA GLU A 190 -2.57 12.37 16.87
C GLU A 190 -2.49 11.07 17.67
N TRP A 191 -3.63 10.54 18.12
CA TRP A 191 -3.67 9.26 18.84
C TRP A 191 -3.36 8.07 17.92
N THR A 192 -3.96 8.03 16.72
CA THR A 192 -3.71 6.98 15.72
C THR A 192 -2.21 6.91 15.38
N ALA A 193 -1.57 8.06 15.14
CA ALA A 193 -0.14 8.14 14.87
C ALA A 193 0.72 7.57 16.01
N ARG A 194 0.30 7.76 17.27
CA ARG A 194 0.97 7.20 18.46
C ARG A 194 0.76 5.69 18.59
N ALA A 195 -0.44 5.19 18.27
CA ALA A 195 -0.79 3.78 18.40
C ALA A 195 -0.15 2.90 17.29
N MET A 196 0.09 3.47 16.10
CA MET A 196 0.71 2.77 14.96
C MET A 196 2.16 2.30 15.20
N GLY A 197 2.78 2.65 16.32
CA GLY A 197 4.07 2.10 16.77
C GLY A 197 4.01 0.63 17.22
N GLY A 198 2.85 -0.02 17.20
CA GLY A 198 2.67 -1.45 17.49
C GLY A 198 2.73 -1.82 18.97
N SER A 199 2.80 -0.84 19.87
CA SER A 199 2.87 -1.05 21.32
C SER A 199 1.50 -1.11 22.01
N VAL A 200 0.42 -0.77 21.30
CA VAL A 200 -0.94 -0.71 21.84
C VAL A 200 -1.82 -1.77 21.16
N PRO A 201 -2.49 -2.66 21.92
CA PRO A 201 -3.48 -3.60 21.36
C PRO A 201 -4.58 -2.88 20.58
N PHE A 202 -5.11 -3.51 19.53
CA PHE A 202 -6.08 -2.88 18.63
C PHE A 202 -7.35 -2.42 19.38
N GLU A 203 -7.88 -3.28 20.25
CA GLU A 203 -9.06 -3.01 21.06
C GLU A 203 -8.88 -1.80 21.98
N GLU A 204 -7.70 -1.66 22.60
CA GLU A 204 -7.35 -0.52 23.44
C GLU A 204 -7.20 0.76 22.61
N ALA A 205 -6.57 0.66 21.43
CA ALA A 205 -6.45 1.77 20.51
C ALA A 205 -7.82 2.24 19.98
N LEU A 206 -8.74 1.32 19.70
CA LEU A 206 -10.11 1.63 19.29
C LEU A 206 -10.91 2.29 20.41
N ALA A 207 -10.88 1.72 21.62
CA ALA A 207 -11.55 2.28 22.79
C ALA A 207 -11.04 3.70 23.09
N ALA A 208 -9.72 3.90 23.04
CA ALA A 208 -9.09 5.19 23.27
C ALA A 208 -9.52 6.23 22.21
N ARG A 209 -9.55 5.89 20.91
CA ARG A 209 -10.07 6.79 19.86
C ARG A 209 -11.50 7.23 20.14
N LEU A 210 -12.40 6.28 20.42
CA LEU A 210 -13.80 6.58 20.72
C LEU A 210 -13.96 7.44 21.99
N SER A 211 -13.09 7.25 22.98
CA SER A 211 -13.12 8.03 24.22
C SER A 211 -12.86 9.53 24.02
N LEU A 212 -12.21 9.91 22.91
CA LEU A 212 -11.87 11.30 22.58
C LEU A 212 -13.08 12.13 22.13
N PHE A 213 -14.11 11.48 21.55
CA PHE A 213 -15.24 12.21 20.96
C PHE A 213 -16.62 11.66 21.33
N LYS A 214 -16.72 10.39 21.75
CA LYS A 214 -17.94 9.78 22.33
C LYS A 214 -19.22 10.13 21.54
N PRO A 215 -19.32 9.69 20.28
CA PRO A 215 -20.38 10.16 19.38
C PRO A 215 -21.74 9.73 19.92
N SER A 216 -22.68 10.65 20.11
CA SER A 216 -24.06 10.29 20.43
C SER A 216 -24.78 9.69 19.22
N LEU A 217 -25.86 8.94 19.43
CA LEU A 217 -26.67 8.38 18.36
C LEU A 217 -27.15 9.48 17.39
N SER A 218 -27.65 10.58 17.95
CA SER A 218 -28.06 11.74 17.14
C SER A 218 -26.92 12.35 16.34
N LYS A 219 -25.67 12.32 16.83
CA LYS A 219 -24.51 12.82 16.07
C LYS A 219 -24.14 11.88 14.93
N VAL A 220 -24.22 10.57 15.15
CA VAL A 220 -24.05 9.59 14.08
C VAL A 220 -25.12 9.78 13.00
N ASP A 221 -26.38 9.92 13.39
CA ASP A 221 -27.48 10.15 12.44
C ASP A 221 -27.31 11.47 11.66
N GLU A 222 -26.91 12.54 12.35
CA GLU A 222 -26.64 13.84 11.72
C GLU A 222 -25.49 13.75 10.70
N TYR A 223 -24.42 13.04 11.05
CA TYR A 223 -23.31 12.79 10.14
C TYR A 223 -23.79 12.03 8.89
N LEU A 224 -24.51 10.92 9.08
CA LEU A 224 -24.95 10.07 7.96
C LEU A 224 -25.93 10.79 7.02
N GLN A 225 -26.71 11.74 7.53
CA GLN A 225 -27.59 12.58 6.70
C GLN A 225 -26.82 13.61 5.87
N LYS A 226 -25.71 14.14 6.39
CA LYS A 226 -24.92 15.19 5.73
C LYS A 226 -23.80 14.64 4.84
N THR A 227 -23.36 13.43 5.12
CA THR A 227 -22.18 12.82 4.49
C THR A 227 -22.58 11.49 3.85
N PRO A 228 -23.05 11.50 2.59
CA PRO A 228 -23.35 10.26 1.88
C PRO A 228 -22.06 9.43 1.67
N PRO A 229 -22.18 8.09 1.55
CA PRO A 229 -21.03 7.23 1.27
C PRO A 229 -20.22 7.66 0.05
N ARG A 230 -18.90 7.80 0.21
CA ARG A 230 -17.98 8.06 -0.90
C ARG A 230 -17.37 6.76 -1.39
N LEU A 231 -18.00 6.16 -2.39
CA LEU A 231 -17.59 4.86 -2.92
C LEU A 231 -16.34 4.96 -3.82
N SER A 232 -15.49 3.94 -3.74
CA SER A 232 -14.35 3.76 -4.65
C SER A 232 -14.82 3.56 -6.10
N PRO A 233 -14.19 4.20 -7.10
CA PRO A 233 -14.60 4.07 -8.50
C PRO A 233 -14.66 2.61 -8.97
N GLY A 234 -15.81 2.21 -9.52
CA GLY A 234 -16.06 0.87 -10.06
C GLY A 234 -16.59 -0.17 -9.07
N ILE A 235 -16.67 0.13 -7.76
CA ILE A 235 -17.14 -0.86 -6.78
C ILE A 235 -18.60 -1.26 -6.99
N GLU A 236 -19.47 -0.31 -7.35
CA GLU A 236 -20.88 -0.58 -7.64
C GLU A 236 -21.04 -1.57 -8.80
N GLU A 237 -20.27 -1.38 -9.86
CA GLU A 237 -20.27 -2.26 -11.03
C GLU A 237 -19.74 -3.65 -10.68
N LEU A 238 -18.63 -3.72 -9.94
CA LEU A 238 -18.06 -4.98 -9.48
C LEU A 238 -19.06 -5.76 -8.61
N VAL A 239 -19.66 -5.13 -7.60
CA VAL A 239 -20.65 -5.79 -6.72
C VAL A 239 -21.86 -6.26 -7.53
N LYS A 240 -22.36 -5.43 -8.46
CA LYS A 240 -23.46 -5.82 -9.34
C LYS A 240 -23.11 -7.06 -10.17
N LYS A 241 -21.90 -7.12 -10.72
CA LYS A 241 -21.44 -8.24 -11.54
C LYS A 241 -21.21 -9.51 -10.73
N LEU A 242 -20.61 -9.41 -9.55
CA LEU A 242 -20.48 -10.52 -8.61
C LEU A 242 -21.85 -11.14 -8.27
N ARG A 243 -22.82 -10.30 -7.91
CA ARG A 243 -24.18 -10.77 -7.60
C ARG A 243 -24.90 -11.36 -8.81
N ALA A 244 -24.73 -10.80 -10.01
CA ALA A 244 -25.28 -11.36 -11.25
C ALA A 244 -24.72 -12.76 -11.54
N ASN A 245 -23.45 -13.00 -11.17
CA ASN A 245 -22.78 -14.30 -11.24
C ASN A 245 -23.08 -15.21 -10.03
N LYS A 246 -24.03 -14.84 -9.16
CA LYS A 246 -24.43 -15.59 -7.95
C LYS A 246 -23.29 -15.78 -6.95
N ILE A 247 -22.34 -14.85 -6.93
CA ILE A 247 -21.25 -14.79 -5.95
C ILE A 247 -21.75 -13.98 -4.75
N ASP A 248 -21.65 -14.56 -3.56
CA ASP A 248 -22.09 -13.88 -2.33
C ASP A 248 -21.09 -12.80 -1.91
N VAL A 249 -21.59 -11.60 -1.57
CA VAL A 249 -20.75 -10.44 -1.24
C VAL A 249 -20.91 -10.06 0.23
N TYR A 250 -19.79 -9.86 0.92
CA TYR A 250 -19.71 -9.49 2.33
C TYR A 250 -18.89 -8.22 2.53
N LEU A 251 -19.26 -7.44 3.54
CA LEU A 251 -18.47 -6.30 4.03
C LEU A 251 -17.89 -6.66 5.39
N ILE A 252 -16.57 -6.59 5.54
CA ILE A 252 -15.86 -6.90 6.79
C ILE A 252 -14.95 -5.74 7.16
N SER A 253 -15.24 -5.02 8.23
CA SER A 253 -14.50 -3.79 8.57
C SER A 253 -14.24 -3.66 10.07
N GLY A 254 -13.12 -3.00 10.42
CA GLY A 254 -12.83 -2.54 11.78
C GLY A 254 -13.61 -1.28 12.20
N GLY A 255 -14.33 -0.66 11.27
CA GLY A 255 -15.28 0.42 11.48
C GLY A 255 -16.61 -0.08 12.06
N PHE A 256 -17.67 0.73 11.94
CA PHE A 256 -18.93 0.53 12.65
C PHE A 256 -20.11 0.24 11.73
N ARG A 257 -20.96 -0.72 12.11
CA ARG A 257 -22.18 -1.12 11.38
C ARG A 257 -23.07 0.07 11.03
N GLN A 258 -23.20 1.03 11.95
CA GLN A 258 -23.98 2.26 11.76
C GLN A 258 -23.54 3.01 10.49
N MET A 259 -22.23 3.08 10.25
CA MET A 259 -21.62 3.78 9.13
C MET A 259 -21.64 2.95 7.84
N ILE A 260 -21.58 1.63 7.98
CA ILE A 260 -21.52 0.69 6.85
C ILE A 260 -22.92 0.38 6.28
N ASN A 261 -23.98 0.48 7.10
CA ASN A 261 -25.35 0.20 6.66
C ASN A 261 -25.78 1.00 5.41
N PRO A 262 -25.54 2.33 5.33
CA PRO A 262 -25.81 3.09 4.11
C PRO A 262 -24.99 2.62 2.90
N VAL A 263 -23.70 2.30 3.09
CA VAL A 263 -22.82 1.75 2.04
C VAL A 263 -23.41 0.46 1.48
N ALA A 264 -23.74 -0.49 2.37
CA ALA A 264 -24.35 -1.76 1.99
C ALA A 264 -25.69 -1.58 1.26
N SER A 265 -26.51 -0.61 1.70
CA SER A 265 -27.79 -0.29 1.07
C SER A 265 -27.61 0.21 -0.36
N VAL A 266 -26.62 1.08 -0.62
CA VAL A 266 -26.31 1.57 -1.98
C VAL A 266 -25.86 0.42 -2.88
N LEU A 267 -25.03 -0.48 -2.34
CA LEU A 267 -24.49 -1.63 -3.07
C LEU A 267 -25.47 -2.81 -3.21
N GLY A 268 -26.63 -2.74 -2.56
CA GLY A 268 -27.60 -3.84 -2.51
C GLY A 268 -27.07 -5.08 -1.78
N ILE A 269 -26.16 -4.90 -0.82
CA ILE A 269 -25.62 -5.95 0.04
C ILE A 269 -26.52 -6.06 1.28
N PRO A 270 -27.00 -7.27 1.63
CA PRO A 270 -27.93 -7.42 2.74
C PRO A 270 -27.22 -7.24 4.09
N ARG A 271 -27.95 -6.77 5.11
CA ARG A 271 -27.36 -6.37 6.41
C ARG A 271 -26.71 -7.54 7.15
N GLU A 272 -27.23 -8.75 6.98
CA GLU A 272 -26.66 -9.99 7.51
C GLU A 272 -25.29 -10.34 6.93
N ASN A 273 -24.91 -9.74 5.80
CA ASN A 273 -23.59 -9.91 5.18
C ASN A 273 -22.58 -8.85 5.65
N ILE A 274 -22.91 -8.04 6.66
CA ILE A 274 -22.00 -7.08 7.28
C ILE A 274 -21.38 -7.71 8.52
N PHE A 275 -20.06 -7.63 8.64
CA PHE A 275 -19.29 -8.02 9.83
C PHE A 275 -18.43 -6.83 10.25
N ALA A 276 -18.86 -6.13 11.29
CA ALA A 276 -18.19 -4.93 11.74
C ALA A 276 -18.47 -4.67 13.21
N ASN A 277 -17.75 -3.71 13.80
CA ASN A 277 -17.99 -3.31 15.17
C ASN A 277 -19.36 -2.64 15.30
N ASN A 278 -19.93 -2.68 16.50
CA ASN A 278 -21.22 -2.05 16.75
C ASN A 278 -21.06 -1.00 17.84
N LEU A 279 -21.44 0.25 17.56
CA LEU A 279 -21.52 1.26 18.62
C LEU A 279 -22.70 0.94 19.53
N LEU A 280 -22.49 1.13 20.83
CA LEU A 280 -23.51 0.95 21.86
C LEU A 280 -23.91 2.31 22.39
N PHE A 281 -25.22 2.49 22.54
CA PHE A 281 -25.83 3.71 23.06
C PHE A 281 -26.74 3.38 24.23
N GLY A 282 -26.77 4.27 25.21
CA GLY A 282 -27.74 4.21 26.30
C GLY A 282 -29.13 4.66 25.86
N ASN A 283 -30.08 4.65 26.79
CA ASN A 283 -31.49 4.96 26.49
C ASN A 283 -31.71 6.41 26.02
N SER A 284 -30.78 7.33 26.34
CA SER A 284 -30.86 8.73 25.92
C SER A 284 -30.03 9.00 24.66
N GLY A 285 -29.49 7.94 24.02
CA GLY A 285 -28.65 8.04 22.84
C GLY A 285 -27.19 8.44 23.13
N GLU A 286 -26.79 8.49 24.40
CA GLU A 286 -25.41 8.74 24.80
C GLU A 286 -24.51 7.55 24.47
N PHE A 287 -23.27 7.83 24.05
CA PHE A 287 -22.27 6.79 23.80
C PHE A 287 -21.93 6.05 25.11
N VAL A 288 -22.05 4.73 25.10
CA VAL A 288 -21.67 3.87 26.24
C VAL A 288 -20.50 2.95 25.94
N GLY A 289 -20.15 2.75 24.66
CA GLY A 289 -19.04 1.89 24.25
C GLY A 289 -19.26 1.28 22.86
N PHE A 290 -18.61 0.16 22.61
CA PHE A 290 -18.84 -0.67 21.44
C PHE A 290 -18.97 -2.14 21.85
N ASP A 291 -19.56 -2.97 21.00
CA ASP A 291 -19.73 -4.39 21.28
C ASP A 291 -18.38 -5.13 21.20
N GLU A 292 -17.79 -5.37 22.37
CA GLU A 292 -16.55 -6.15 22.53
C GLU A 292 -16.72 -7.65 22.27
N LYS A 293 -17.87 -8.12 21.76
CA LYS A 293 -18.05 -9.51 21.28
C LYS A 293 -17.93 -9.63 19.76
N GLU A 294 -17.98 -8.52 19.03
CA GLU A 294 -17.82 -8.51 17.58
C GLU A 294 -16.40 -8.96 17.20
N PRO A 295 -16.21 -9.95 16.33
CA PRO A 295 -14.88 -10.46 15.99
C PRO A 295 -13.91 -9.34 15.59
N THR A 296 -14.40 -8.36 14.81
CA THR A 296 -13.70 -7.17 14.28
C THR A 296 -13.26 -6.16 15.33
N SER A 297 -13.60 -6.37 16.61
CA SER A 297 -13.28 -5.42 17.68
C SER A 297 -11.87 -5.61 18.25
N ARG A 298 -11.12 -6.57 17.72
CA ARG A 298 -9.78 -6.97 18.19
C ARG A 298 -8.90 -7.45 17.04
N SER A 299 -7.61 -7.59 17.33
CA SER A 299 -6.63 -8.09 16.36
C SER A 299 -7.00 -9.49 15.82
N GLY A 300 -6.81 -9.73 14.52
CA GLY A 300 -7.26 -10.95 13.85
C GLY A 300 -8.78 -11.08 13.65
N GLY A 301 -9.53 -10.01 13.91
CA GLY A 301 -10.99 -10.00 13.82
C GLY A 301 -11.54 -10.29 12.42
N LYS A 302 -10.95 -9.68 11.37
CA LYS A 302 -11.35 -9.93 9.98
C LYS A 302 -11.14 -11.39 9.59
N ALA A 303 -9.99 -11.98 9.96
CA ALA A 303 -9.71 -13.39 9.72
C ALA A 303 -10.75 -14.32 10.39
N LYS A 304 -11.13 -14.03 11.64
CA LYS A 304 -12.19 -14.78 12.34
C LYS A 304 -13.55 -14.62 11.65
N ALA A 305 -13.88 -13.43 11.18
CA ALA A 305 -15.12 -13.19 10.44
C ALA A 305 -15.16 -13.99 9.13
N VAL A 306 -14.08 -13.97 8.33
CA VAL A 306 -13.99 -14.77 7.10
C VAL A 306 -14.11 -16.27 7.39
N GLN A 307 -13.41 -16.78 8.41
CA GLN A 307 -13.52 -18.18 8.84
C GLN A 307 -14.95 -18.55 9.26
N HIS A 308 -15.66 -17.65 9.94
CA HIS A 308 -17.05 -17.85 10.35
C HIS A 308 -17.98 -17.90 9.12
N ILE A 309 -17.83 -16.94 8.19
CA ILE A 309 -18.59 -16.90 6.94
C ILE A 309 -18.38 -18.18 6.12
N ARG A 310 -17.12 -18.58 5.94
CA ARG A 310 -16.75 -19.81 5.20
C ARG A 310 -17.47 -21.03 5.74
N LYS A 311 -17.43 -21.21 7.07
CA LYS A 311 -18.09 -22.35 7.73
C LYS A 311 -19.61 -22.27 7.66
N GLY A 312 -20.19 -21.09 7.84
CA GLY A 312 -21.63 -20.88 7.89
C GLY A 312 -22.36 -21.26 6.60
N ARG A 313 -21.76 -20.99 5.43
CA ARG A 313 -22.30 -21.37 4.12
C ARG A 313 -21.56 -22.53 3.45
N SER A 314 -20.52 -23.07 4.10
CA SER A 314 -19.64 -24.12 3.57
C SER A 314 -18.99 -23.76 2.22
N TYR A 315 -18.58 -22.49 2.07
CA TYR A 315 -17.91 -22.04 0.85
C TYR A 315 -16.60 -22.79 0.63
N LYS A 316 -16.40 -23.24 -0.61
CA LYS A 316 -15.17 -23.91 -1.04
C LYS A 316 -14.08 -22.93 -1.42
N THR A 317 -14.45 -21.81 -2.02
CA THR A 317 -13.52 -20.80 -2.55
C THR A 317 -13.99 -19.40 -2.15
N MET A 318 -13.10 -18.65 -1.48
CA MET A 318 -13.38 -17.28 -1.05
C MET A 318 -12.22 -16.34 -1.37
N ALA A 319 -12.56 -15.11 -1.75
CA ALA A 319 -11.60 -14.01 -1.85
C ALA A 319 -11.80 -12.99 -0.73
N MET A 320 -10.69 -12.41 -0.25
CA MET A 320 -10.66 -11.19 0.53
C MET A 320 -10.07 -10.07 -0.32
N ILE A 321 -10.71 -8.91 -0.34
CA ILE A 321 -10.25 -7.71 -1.04
C ILE A 321 -10.12 -6.58 -0.03
N GLY A 322 -8.93 -5.98 0.07
CA GLY A 322 -8.66 -4.89 1.01
C GLY A 322 -7.30 -4.25 0.78
N ASP A 323 -7.03 -3.11 1.39
CA ASP A 323 -5.74 -2.40 1.30
C ASP A 323 -4.79 -2.76 2.44
N GLY A 324 -5.32 -3.25 3.57
CA GLY A 324 -4.64 -3.33 4.85
C GLY A 324 -4.01 -4.68 5.20
N ALA A 325 -3.14 -4.65 6.20
CA ALA A 325 -2.52 -5.86 6.76
C ALA A 325 -3.54 -6.79 7.44
N THR A 326 -4.64 -6.23 7.98
CA THR A 326 -5.71 -7.03 8.60
C THR A 326 -6.54 -7.80 7.57
N ASP A 327 -6.57 -7.33 6.32
CA ASP A 327 -7.22 -7.99 5.19
C ASP A 327 -6.35 -9.13 4.66
N LEU A 328 -5.05 -8.89 4.51
CA LEU A 328 -4.08 -9.94 4.20
C LEU A 328 -4.12 -11.07 5.23
N GLU A 329 -4.24 -10.72 6.52
CA GLU A 329 -4.37 -11.68 7.63
C GLU A 329 -5.60 -12.59 7.48
N ALA A 330 -6.61 -12.20 6.71
CA ALA A 330 -7.79 -13.02 6.45
C ALA A 330 -7.49 -14.31 5.66
N ARG A 331 -6.28 -14.43 5.08
CA ARG A 331 -5.75 -15.67 4.47
C ARG A 331 -5.30 -16.74 5.46
N ARG A 332 -5.40 -16.51 6.77
CA ARG A 332 -5.08 -17.52 7.77
C ARG A 332 -5.81 -18.85 7.47
N PRO A 333 -5.26 -20.00 7.91
CA PRO A 333 -5.85 -21.31 7.64
C PRO A 333 -7.36 -21.36 7.90
N GLY A 334 -8.14 -21.82 6.92
CA GLY A 334 -9.60 -21.83 6.95
C GLY A 334 -10.28 -20.48 6.65
N GLY A 335 -9.52 -19.44 6.29
CA GLY A 335 -9.98 -18.13 5.87
C GLY A 335 -10.14 -18.01 4.36
N ALA A 336 -9.74 -16.90 3.77
CA ALA A 336 -9.80 -16.67 2.32
C ALA A 336 -8.72 -17.47 1.57
N ASP A 337 -9.04 -17.96 0.38
CA ASP A 337 -8.11 -18.67 -0.51
C ASP A 337 -7.29 -17.68 -1.34
N LEU A 338 -7.91 -16.54 -1.68
CA LEU A 338 -7.32 -15.46 -2.46
C LEU A 338 -7.33 -14.15 -1.67
N PHE A 339 -6.21 -13.42 -1.65
CA PHE A 339 -6.16 -12.03 -1.23
C PHE A 339 -5.78 -11.12 -2.39
N ILE A 340 -6.69 -10.19 -2.68
CA ILE A 340 -6.50 -9.13 -3.66
C ILE A 340 -6.22 -7.83 -2.89
N CYS A 341 -5.02 -7.29 -3.03
CA CYS A 341 -4.68 -6.00 -2.46
C CYS A 341 -5.24 -4.90 -3.36
N TYR A 342 -6.11 -4.07 -2.80
CA TYR A 342 -6.61 -2.87 -3.47
C TYR A 342 -5.77 -1.66 -3.06
N ALA A 343 -5.10 -1.05 -4.03
CA ALA A 343 -4.23 0.10 -3.84
C ALA A 343 -4.77 1.38 -4.51
N GLY A 344 -6.07 1.41 -4.85
CA GLY A 344 -6.69 2.54 -5.53
C GLY A 344 -6.86 3.79 -4.66
N VAL A 345 -6.89 3.62 -3.33
CA VAL A 345 -6.94 4.73 -2.35
C VAL A 345 -5.57 4.91 -1.71
N GLN A 346 -5.03 3.85 -1.12
CA GLN A 346 -3.71 3.86 -0.48
C GLN A 346 -2.92 2.60 -0.83
N LEU A 347 -1.73 2.77 -1.40
CA LEU A 347 -0.79 1.66 -1.58
C LEU A 347 -0.04 1.40 -0.27
N ARG A 348 -0.16 0.18 0.26
CA ARG A 348 0.66 -0.31 1.38
C ARG A 348 1.62 -1.38 0.85
N GLU A 349 2.85 -0.99 0.54
CA GLU A 349 3.82 -1.86 -0.16
C GLU A 349 4.05 -3.20 0.54
N ALA A 350 4.15 -3.21 1.88
CA ALA A 350 4.32 -4.44 2.65
C ALA A 350 3.13 -5.41 2.53
N VAL A 351 1.92 -4.89 2.30
CA VAL A 351 0.70 -5.68 2.07
C VAL A 351 0.66 -6.15 0.62
N ALA A 352 0.89 -5.22 -0.32
CA ALA A 352 0.90 -5.49 -1.75
C ALA A 352 1.93 -6.56 -2.15
N ALA A 353 3.11 -6.55 -1.54
CA ALA A 353 4.17 -7.54 -1.78
C ALA A 353 3.78 -8.98 -1.39
N GLN A 354 2.76 -9.15 -0.56
CA GLN A 354 2.25 -10.44 -0.09
C GLN A 354 0.89 -10.80 -0.70
N ALA A 355 0.36 -9.95 -1.59
CA ALA A 355 -0.91 -10.19 -2.25
C ALA A 355 -0.78 -11.21 -3.37
N ASP A 356 -1.83 -12.00 -3.58
CA ASP A 356 -1.91 -12.87 -4.76
C ASP A 356 -2.15 -12.03 -6.03
N TRP A 357 -2.84 -10.90 -5.86
CA TRP A 357 -3.10 -9.94 -6.92
C TRP A 357 -3.15 -8.52 -6.36
N LEU A 358 -2.37 -7.61 -6.94
CA LEU A 358 -2.43 -6.17 -6.69
C LEU A 358 -3.24 -5.48 -7.79
N ILE A 359 -4.22 -4.67 -7.40
CA ILE A 359 -5.03 -3.84 -8.30
C ILE A 359 -5.07 -2.38 -7.83
N PHE A 360 -5.21 -1.45 -8.77
CA PHE A 360 -5.34 -0.01 -8.49
C PHE A 360 -6.74 0.53 -8.80
N ASN A 361 -7.58 -0.28 -9.43
CA ASN A 361 -8.99 -0.02 -9.70
C ASN A 361 -9.69 -1.38 -9.87
N PHE A 362 -11.03 -1.39 -9.86
CA PHE A 362 -11.80 -2.64 -9.92
C PHE A 362 -11.99 -3.22 -11.35
N GLU A 363 -11.56 -2.52 -12.40
CA GLU A 363 -11.77 -2.92 -13.79
C GLU A 363 -11.16 -4.30 -14.13
N PRO A 364 -9.93 -4.65 -13.71
CA PRO A 364 -9.38 -5.98 -13.95
C PRO A 364 -10.22 -7.12 -13.34
N LEU A 365 -10.85 -6.86 -12.19
CA LEU A 365 -11.73 -7.84 -11.54
C LEU A 365 -13.04 -8.00 -12.32
N ILE A 366 -13.59 -6.89 -12.81
CA ILE A 366 -14.82 -6.86 -13.61
C ILE A 366 -14.60 -7.59 -14.94
N ASN A 367 -13.52 -7.27 -15.66
CA ASN A 367 -13.23 -7.81 -17.00
C ASN A 367 -12.83 -9.29 -16.98
N SER A 368 -12.46 -9.83 -15.82
CA SER A 368 -12.07 -11.24 -15.68
C SER A 368 -13.23 -12.17 -15.32
N LEU A 369 -14.41 -11.62 -15.00
CA LEU A 369 -15.65 -12.36 -14.69
C LEU A 369 -16.58 -12.54 -15.91
N ASP A 370 -16.15 -12.13 -17.11
CA ASP A 370 -16.87 -12.31 -18.37
C ASP A 370 -16.63 -13.66 -19.05
#